data_AF-A0A7V5BS19-F1
#
_entry.id   AF-A0A7V5BS19-F1
#
_cell.length_a   1.000
_cell.length_b   1.000
_cell.length_c   1.000
_cell.angle_alpha   90.00
_cell.angle_beta   90.00
_cell.angle_gamma   90.00
#
_symmetry.space_group_name_H-M   'P 1'
#
loop_
_entity.id
_entity.type
_entity.pdbx_description
1 polymer ?
#
loop_
_entity_poly.entity_id
_entity_poly.type
_entity_poly.pdbx_seq_one_letter_code
_entity_poly.pdbx_strand_id
1 'polypeptide(L)' 'MESTVTPERREAAKKFLYRRGLIVLIALIVLEVFDYFMAQWTNGSATILMVLALINAALIVQYYMHIHTLFSMEGEH' A
#
# COMPACT_ATOMS: atom_id res chain seq x y z
N MET A 1 3.21 37.50 -9.10
CA MET A 1 2.40 36.76 -10.09
C MET A 1 1.96 35.48 -9.39
N GLU A 2 0.92 35.61 -8.58
CA GLU A 2 0.46 34.60 -7.63
C GLU A 2 -0.35 33.56 -8.41
N SER A 3 0.12 32.33 -8.46
CA SER A 3 -0.55 31.26 -9.19
C SER A 3 -1.87 30.92 -8.49
N THR A 4 -2.98 31.29 -9.11
CA THR A 4 -4.32 30.86 -8.73
C THR A 4 -4.45 29.36 -8.96
N VAL A 5 -4.05 28.57 -7.97
CA VAL A 5 -4.34 27.13 -7.95
C VAL A 5 -5.84 26.99 -7.71
N THR A 6 -6.60 26.80 -8.80
CA THR A 6 -8.04 26.58 -8.75
C THR A 6 -8.38 25.32 -7.95
N PRO A 7 -9.44 25.34 -7.11
CA PRO A 7 -9.78 24.24 -6.20
C PRO A 7 -10.01 22.91 -6.91
N GLU A 8 -10.47 22.92 -8.17
CA GLU A 8 -10.64 21.71 -9.00
C GLU A 8 -9.36 20.88 -9.16
N ARG A 9 -8.18 21.52 -9.28
CA ARG A 9 -6.93 20.77 -9.42
C ARG A 9 -6.54 20.01 -8.15
N ARG A 10 -6.92 20.53 -6.98
CA ARG A 10 -6.68 19.88 -5.69
C ARG A 10 -7.56 18.64 -5.52
N GLU A 11 -8.82 18.67 -5.95
CA GLU A 11 -9.70 17.50 -5.90
C GLU A 11 -9.26 16.37 -6.85
N ALA A 12 -8.82 16.71 -8.07
CA ALA A 12 -8.34 15.72 -9.03
C ALA A 12 -7.07 15.01 -8.53
N ALA A 13 -6.14 15.76 -7.90
CA ALA A 13 -4.93 15.19 -7.31
C ALA A 13 -5.23 14.25 -6.14
N LYS A 14 -6.17 14.62 -5.24
CA LYS A 14 -6.62 13.76 -4.14
C LYS A 14 -7.18 12.43 -4.64
N LYS A 15 -8.06 12.45 -5.66
CA LYS A 15 -8.64 11.22 -6.24
C LYS A 15 -7.59 10.26 -6.80
N PHE A 16 -6.47 10.76 -7.32
CA PHE A 16 -5.39 9.89 -7.81
C PHE A 16 -4.64 9.17 -6.70
N LEU A 17 -4.44 9.82 -5.55
CA LEU A 17 -3.74 9.24 -4.40
C LEU A 17 -4.55 8.12 -3.74
N TYR A 18 -5.85 8.31 -3.56
CA TYR A 18 -6.74 7.27 -3.00
C TYR A 18 -6.78 5.99 -3.85
N ARG A 19 -6.71 6.11 -5.18
CA ARG A 19 -6.70 4.95 -6.09
C ARG A 19 -5.42 4.12 -5.95
N ARG A 20 -4.27 4.76 -5.74
CA ARG A 20 -2.99 4.05 -5.53
C ARG A 20 -3.04 3.23 -4.23
N GLY A 21 -3.51 3.82 -3.13
CA GLY A 21 -3.65 3.12 -1.85
C GLY A 21 -4.60 1.92 -1.93
N LEU A 22 -5.74 2.07 -2.62
CA LEU A 22 -6.72 0.99 -2.80
C LEU A 22 -6.14 -0.20 -3.60
N ILE A 23 -5.38 0.06 -4.67
CA ILE A 23 -4.76 -1.00 -5.48
C ILE A 23 -3.75 -1.80 -4.64
N VAL A 24 -2.96 -1.13 -3.83
CA VAL A 24 -1.97 -1.77 -2.95
C VAL A 24 -2.67 -2.60 -1.86
N LEU A 25 -3.74 -2.08 -1.28
CA LEU A 25 -4.55 -2.81 -0.30
C LEU A 25 -5.11 -4.10 -0.91
N ILE A 26 -5.70 -4.02 -2.12
CA ILE A 26 -6.21 -5.19 -2.84
C ILE A 26 -5.08 -6.19 -3.13
N ALA A 27 -3.91 -5.71 -3.57
CA ALA A 27 -2.76 -6.58 -3.83
C ALA A 27 -2.28 -7.29 -2.56
N LEU A 28 -2.24 -6.60 -1.41
CA LEU A 28 -1.91 -7.19 -0.12
C LEU A 28 -2.91 -8.25 0.31
N ILE A 29 -4.21 -7.97 0.19
CA ILE A 29 -5.27 -8.94 0.50
C ILE A 29 -5.12 -10.20 -0.36
N VAL A 30 -4.88 -10.05 -1.66
CA VAL A 30 -4.67 -11.18 -2.56
C VAL A 30 -3.44 -11.98 -2.16
N LEU A 31 -2.34 -11.31 -1.79
CA LEU A 31 -1.11 -11.96 -1.37
C LEU A 31 -1.29 -12.74 -0.06
N GLU A 32 -2.07 -12.21 0.89
CA GLU A 32 -2.44 -12.86 2.16
C GLU A 32 -3.28 -14.13 1.92
N VAL A 33 -4.27 -14.06 1.03
CA VAL A 33 -5.07 -15.23 0.64
C VAL A 33 -4.16 -16.30 0.02
N PHE A 34 -3.22 -15.88 -0.82
CA PHE A 34 -2.28 -16.80 -1.46
C PHE A 34 -1.34 -17.45 -0.43
N ASP A 35 -0.86 -16.69 0.56
CA ASP A 35 -0.07 -17.19 1.67
C ASP A 35 -0.84 -18.24 2.50
N TYR A 36 -2.11 -17.96 2.81
CA TYR A 36 -2.98 -18.93 3.48
C TYR A 36 -3.14 -20.24 2.71
N PHE A 37 -3.36 -20.17 1.39
CA PHE A 37 -3.44 -21.39 0.57
C PHE A 37 -2.10 -22.14 0.52
N MET A 38 -0.98 -21.43 0.43
CA MET A 38 0.35 -22.04 0.48
C MET A 38 0.64 -22.69 1.84
N ALA A 39 0.16 -22.11 2.94
CA ALA A 39 0.23 -22.68 4.28
C ALA A 39 -0.46 -24.05 4.36
N GLN A 40 -1.67 -24.12 3.80
CA GLN A 40 -2.45 -25.36 3.75
C GLN A 40 -1.77 -26.43 2.88
N TRP A 41 -1.18 -26.03 1.75
CA TRP A 41 -0.53 -26.97 0.83
C TRP A 41 0.82 -27.49 1.32
N THR A 42 1.54 -26.69 2.11
CA THR A 42 2.89 -27.00 2.61
C THR A 42 2.89 -27.64 4.01
N ASN A 43 1.74 -28.09 4.51
CA ASN A 43 1.58 -28.66 5.86
C ASN A 43 2.05 -27.71 6.99
N GLY A 44 1.95 -26.39 6.78
CA GLY A 44 2.34 -25.40 7.80
C GLY A 44 3.84 -25.33 8.06
N SER A 45 4.69 -25.57 7.04
CA SER A 45 6.13 -25.40 7.18
C SER A 45 6.48 -23.98 7.63
N ALA A 46 6.86 -23.84 8.90
CA ALA A 46 7.11 -22.57 9.57
C ALA A 46 8.13 -21.71 8.82
N THR A 47 9.11 -22.34 8.16
CA THR A 47 10.13 -21.65 7.37
C THR A 47 9.54 -20.94 6.14
N ILE A 48 8.61 -21.58 5.43
CA ILE A 48 7.97 -21.01 4.24
C ILE A 48 7.06 -19.83 4.62
N LEU A 49 6.28 -20.01 5.70
CA LEU A 49 5.41 -18.97 6.23
C LEU A 49 6.18 -17.77 6.75
N MET A 50 7.34 -17.99 7.37
CA MET A 50 8.21 -16.90 7.83
C MET A 50 8.77 -16.08 6.65
N VAL A 51 9.15 -16.73 5.55
CA VAL A 51 9.63 -16.03 4.35
C VAL A 51 8.50 -15.23 3.70
N LEU A 52 7.30 -15.79 3.59
CA LEU A 52 6.13 -15.08 3.06
C LEU A 52 5.72 -13.90 3.96
N ALA A 53 5.77 -14.07 5.29
CA ALA A 53 5.56 -12.99 6.25
C ALA A 53 6.58 -11.86 6.10
N LEU A 54 7.86 -12.18 5.84
CA LEU A 54 8.90 -11.17 5.59
C LEU A 54 8.66 -10.42 4.28
N ILE A 55 8.22 -11.10 3.22
CA ILE A 55 7.87 -10.47 1.94
C ILE A 55 6.68 -9.51 2.13
N ASN A 56 5.65 -9.94 2.85
CA ASN A 56 4.51 -9.10 3.20
C ASN A 56 4.93 -7.87 4.00
N ALA A 57 5.76 -8.04 5.04
CA ALA A 57 6.28 -6.94 5.83
C ALA A 57 7.11 -5.95 4.99
N ALA A 58 7.96 -6.45 4.10
CA ALA A 58 8.77 -5.62 3.21
C ALA A 58 7.90 -4.81 2.22
N LEU A 59 6.85 -5.42 1.66
CA LEU A 59 5.90 -4.75 0.78
C LEU A 59 5.11 -3.68 1.54
N ILE A 60 4.62 -3.98 2.74
CA ILE A 60 3.91 -3.00 3.57
C ILE A 60 4.82 -1.82 3.88
N VAL A 61 6.07 -2.06 4.32
CA VAL A 61 7.02 -0.99 4.62
C VAL A 61 7.32 -0.17 3.37
N GLN A 62 7.62 -0.81 2.24
CA GLN A 62 7.97 -0.08 1.02
C GLN A 62 6.79 0.73 0.50
N TYR A 63 5.57 0.20 0.52
CA TYR A 63 4.41 0.93 0.04
C TYR A 63 3.90 1.95 1.06
N TYR A 64 3.73 1.62 2.33
CA TYR A 64 3.19 2.57 3.32
C TYR A 64 4.21 3.60 3.81
N MET A 65 5.51 3.28 3.95
CA MET A 65 6.49 4.27 4.41
C MET A 65 6.90 5.24 3.31
N HIS A 66 6.98 4.83 2.03
CA HIS A 66 7.22 5.80 0.94
C HIS A 66 5.94 6.52 0.49
N ILE A 67 4.75 5.96 0.73
CA ILE A 67 3.49 6.72 0.58
C ILE A 67 3.33 7.74 1.72
N HIS A 68 4.01 7.59 2.86
CA HIS A 68 3.98 8.60 3.92
C HIS A 68 4.58 9.95 3.48
N THR A 69 5.55 9.94 2.54
CA THR A 69 6.07 11.15 1.90
C THR A 69 5.06 11.81 0.95
N LEU A 70 4.05 11.06 0.49
CA LEU A 70 2.91 11.58 -0.28
C LEU A 70 1.78 12.05 0.64
N PHE A 71 1.62 11.45 1.83
CA PHE A 71 0.69 11.92 2.87
C PHE A 71 1.20 13.14 3.64
N SER A 72 2.52 13.33 3.80
CA SER A 72 3.06 14.51 4.49
C SER A 72 2.83 15.81 3.72
N MET A 73 2.53 15.73 2.42
CA MET A 73 2.20 16.90 1.61
C MET A 73 0.74 17.37 1.80
N GLU A 74 -0.09 16.58 2.49
CA GLU A 74 -1.48 16.89 2.83
C GLU A 74 -1.67 17.24 4.32
N GLY A 75 -0.62 17.12 5.12
CA GLY A 75 -0.59 17.45 6.55
C GLY A 75 0.00 18.83 6.89
N GLU A 76 0.34 19.66 5.90
CA GLU A 76 0.74 21.04 6.13
C GLU A 76 -0.51 21.94 6.25
N HIS A 77 -1.21 21.84 7.38
CA HIS A 77 -2.16 22.83 7.87
C HIS A 77 -1.96 22.98 9.38
#